data_AF-A0A9E7R2J6-F1
#
_entry.id   AF-A0A9E7R2J6-F1
#
_cell.length_a   1.000
_cell.length_b   1.000
_cell.length_c   1.000
_cell.angle_alpha   90.00
_cell.angle_beta   90.00
_cell.angle_gamma   90.00
#
_symmetry.space_group_name_H-M   'P 1'
#
loop_
_entity.id
_entity.type
_entity.pdbx_description
1 polymer ?
#
loop_
_entity_poly.entity_id
_entity_poly.type
_entity_poly.pdbx_seq_one_letter_code
_entity_poly.pdbx_strand_id
1 'polypeptide(L)' 'MTPVPTPVLQTGLPEWLTNAVGLAGTLVLVLIVVAVAGTVYKSMTGGIEWPEDREEDDDTVTRSHDDDDEWRYH' A
#
# COMPACT_ATOMS: atom_id res chain seq x y z
N MET A 1 -29.78 23.78 -45.16
CA MET A 1 -28.85 23.97 -44.02
C MET A 1 -28.56 22.59 -43.45
N THR A 2 -27.36 22.06 -43.63
CA THR A 2 -26.95 20.77 -43.04
C THR A 2 -26.41 21.02 -41.63
N PRO A 3 -26.83 20.24 -40.61
CA PRO A 3 -26.34 20.43 -39.25
C PRO A 3 -24.83 20.15 -39.20
N VAL A 4 -24.08 21.05 -38.56
CA VAL A 4 -22.65 20.87 -38.30
C VAL A 4 -22.49 19.79 -37.23
N PRO A 5 -21.67 18.75 -37.43
CA PRO A 5 -21.42 17.75 -36.40
C PRO A 5 -20.69 18.41 -35.23
N THR A 6 -21.31 18.38 -34.06
CA THR A 6 -20.68 18.86 -32.82
C THR A 6 -19.52 17.94 -32.44
N PRO A 7 -18.36 18.49 -32.05
CA PRO A 7 -17.22 17.71 -31.63
C PRO A 7 -17.59 16.88 -30.38
N VAL A 8 -17.22 15.60 -30.41
CA VAL A 8 -17.53 14.58 -29.39
C VAL A 8 -17.07 14.96 -27.98
N LEU A 9 -16.12 15.89 -27.85
CA LEU A 9 -15.68 16.47 -26.58
C LEU A 9 -16.81 17.17 -25.79
N GLN A 10 -17.87 17.64 -26.47
CA GLN A 10 -18.99 18.33 -25.83
C GLN A 10 -20.04 17.38 -25.23
N THR A 11 -19.89 16.07 -25.44
CA THR A 11 -20.88 15.04 -25.03
C THR A 11 -20.77 14.64 -23.55
N GLY A 12 -19.83 15.22 -22.79
CA GLY A 12 -19.64 14.92 -21.37
C GLY A 12 -19.06 13.52 -21.12
N LEU A 13 -18.58 13.28 -19.89
CA LEU A 13 -18.23 11.93 -19.45
C LEU A 13 -19.54 11.13 -19.30
N PRO A 14 -19.58 9.86 -19.74
CA PRO A 14 -20.78 9.06 -19.61
C PRO A 14 -21.10 8.80 -18.14
N GLU A 15 -22.39 8.84 -17.77
CA GLU A 15 -22.84 8.78 -16.37
C GLU A 15 -22.33 7.54 -15.61
N TRP A 16 -22.17 6.41 -16.30
CA TRP A 16 -21.64 5.17 -15.71
C TRP A 16 -20.19 5.33 -15.21
N LEU A 17 -19.39 6.18 -15.86
CA LEU A 17 -18.00 6.42 -15.48
C LEU A 17 -17.94 7.25 -14.20
N THR A 18 -18.79 8.26 -14.06
CA THR A 18 -18.92 9.06 -12.84
C THR A 18 -19.34 8.17 -11.66
N ASN A 19 -20.30 7.28 -11.87
CA ASN A 19 -20.75 6.32 -10.86
C ASN A 19 -19.63 5.33 -10.48
N ALA A 20 -18.89 4.82 -11.47
CA ALA A 20 -17.77 3.90 -11.24
C ALA A 20 -16.64 4.55 -10.43
N VAL A 21 -16.30 5.81 -10.70
CA VAL A 21 -15.30 6.57 -9.93
C VAL A 21 -15.75 6.76 -8.48
N GLY A 22 -17.03 7.10 -8.26
CA GLY A 22 -17.59 7.23 -6.92
C GLY A 22 -17.52 5.91 -6.12
N LEU A 23 -17.87 4.80 -6.76
CA LEU A 23 -17.80 3.46 -6.16
C LEU A 23 -16.35 3.04 -5.86
N ALA A 24 -15.44 3.27 -6.79
CA ALA A 24 -14.01 2.98 -6.59
C ALA A 24 -13.44 3.83 -5.44
N GLY A 25 -13.78 5.11 -5.38
CA GLY A 25 -13.34 6.00 -4.30
C GLY A 25 -13.83 5.56 -2.93
N THR A 26 -15.10 5.12 -2.82
CA THR A 26 -15.64 4.57 -1.56
C THR A 26 -14.95 3.26 -1.17
N LEU A 27 -14.67 2.38 -2.13
CA LEU A 27 -13.92 1.15 -1.86
C LEU A 27 -12.52 1.45 -1.32
N VAL A 28 -11.79 2.35 -1.96
CA VAL A 28 -10.45 2.77 -1.52
C VAL A 28 -10.50 3.40 -0.13
N LEU A 29 -11.49 4.25 0.15
CA LEU A 29 -11.69 4.84 1.47
C LEU A 29 -11.85 3.75 2.55
N VAL A 30 -12.69 2.75 2.30
CA VAL A 30 -12.89 1.63 3.24
C VAL A 30 -11.59 0.85 3.45
N LEU A 31 -10.82 0.59 2.39
CA LEU A 31 -9.54 -0.10 2.49
C LEU A 31 -8.53 0.69 3.34
N ILE A 32 -8.49 2.02 3.21
CA ILE A 32 -7.63 2.88 4.04
C ILE A 32 -8.05 2.75 5.52
N VAL A 33 -9.36 2.82 5.80
CA VAL A 33 -9.87 2.68 7.18
C VAL A 33 -9.50 1.30 7.76
N VAL A 34 -9.66 0.23 6.98
CA VAL A 34 -9.28 -1.14 7.40
C VAL A 34 -7.78 -1.24 7.65
N ALA A 35 -6.94 -0.66 6.79
CA ALA A 35 -5.48 -0.67 6.97
C ALA A 35 -5.05 0.06 8.25
N VAL A 36 -5.67 1.22 8.52
CA VAL A 36 -5.43 1.97 9.77
C VAL A 36 -5.90 1.17 10.97
N ALA A 37 -7.13 0.62 10.93
CA ALA A 37 -7.68 -0.20 12.00
C ALA A 37 -6.82 -1.43 12.28
N GLY A 38 -6.34 -2.12 11.25
CA GLY A 38 -5.45 -3.27 11.38
C GLY A 38 -4.09 -2.90 11.98
N THR A 39 -3.53 -1.76 11.61
CA THR A 39 -2.26 -1.27 12.16
C THR A 39 -2.40 -0.92 13.65
N VAL A 40 -3.45 -0.19 14.00
CA VAL A 40 -3.75 0.16 15.41
C VAL A 40 -4.04 -1.10 16.21
N TYR A 41 -4.82 -2.03 15.67
CA TYR A 41 -5.14 -3.30 16.31
C TYR A 41 -3.87 -4.15 16.56
N LYS A 42 -2.98 -4.27 15.56
CA LYS A 42 -1.69 -4.95 15.70
C LYS A 42 -0.78 -4.26 16.73
N SER A 43 -0.78 -2.93 16.76
CA SER A 43 -0.03 -2.15 17.76
C SER A 43 -0.53 -2.41 19.18
N MET A 44 -1.84 -2.55 19.40
CA MET A 44 -2.42 -2.77 20.74
C MET A 44 -2.36 -4.23 21.20
N THR A 45 -2.36 -5.20 20.27
CA THR A 45 -2.44 -6.64 20.58
C THR A 45 -1.09 -7.27 20.92
N GLY A 46 0.02 -6.56 20.77
CA GLY A 46 1.35 -7.10 21.07
C GLY A 46 2.46 -6.70 20.12
N GLY A 47 2.28 -5.63 19.34
CA GLY A 47 3.34 -5.05 18.54
C GLY A 47 3.58 -5.74 17.19
N ILE A 48 4.39 -5.07 16.37
CA ILE A 48 5.02 -5.68 15.20
C ILE A 48 6.10 -6.60 15.78
N GLU A 49 5.81 -7.90 15.87
CA GLU A 49 6.83 -8.92 16.09
C GLU A 49 7.84 -8.79 14.96
N TRP A 50 9.00 -8.22 15.30
CA TRP A 50 10.07 -8.10 14.34
C TRP A 50 10.69 -9.48 14.13
N PRO A 51 11.23 -9.78 12.95
CA PRO A 51 11.89 -11.06 12.71
C PRO A 51 13.03 -11.34 13.69
N GLU A 52 13.63 -10.31 14.30
CA GLU A 52 14.58 -10.42 15.42
C GLU A 52 13.97 -10.79 16.79
N ASP A 53 12.65 -10.67 16.96
CA ASP A 53 11.94 -11.01 18.21
C ASP A 53 11.48 -12.47 18.24
N ARG A 54 11.67 -13.22 17.13
CA ARG A 54 11.57 -14.67 17.18
C ARG A 54 12.74 -15.14 18.02
N GLU A 55 12.44 -15.70 19.19
CA GLU A 55 13.38 -16.58 19.87
C GLU A 55 13.86 -17.57 18.81
N GLU A 56 15.13 -17.43 18.42
CA GLU A 56 15.77 -18.23 17.39
C GLU A 56 15.61 -19.69 17.83
N ASP A 57 14.66 -20.40 17.21
CA ASP A 57 14.70 -21.86 17.21
C ASP A 57 16.05 -22.18 16.57
N ASP A 58 16.92 -22.77 17.39
CA ASP A 58 18.39 -22.86 17.36
C ASP A 58 18.94 -23.63 16.14
N ASP A 59 18.44 -23.37 14.94
CA ASP A 59 18.84 -24.03 13.71
C ASP A 59 18.66 -23.11 12.48
N THR A 60 19.82 -22.62 12.00
CA THR A 60 20.04 -22.09 10.65
C THR A 60 19.62 -20.63 10.39
N VAL A 61 20.55 -19.68 10.62
CA VAL A 61 21.13 -18.79 9.58
C VAL A 61 22.51 -18.29 10.06
N THR A 62 23.60 -18.93 9.61
CA THR A 62 24.94 -18.33 9.74
C THR A 62 25.05 -17.15 8.78
N ARG A 63 24.88 -15.93 9.31
CA ARG A 63 25.18 -14.69 8.58
C ARG A 63 26.71 -14.54 8.55
N SER A 64 27.36 -15.19 7.59
CA SER A 64 28.74 -14.85 7.23
C SER A 64 28.73 -13.47 6.56
N HIS A 65 28.92 -12.43 7.35
CA HIS A 65 29.30 -11.11 6.87
C HIS A 65 30.45 -10.58 7.73
N ASP A 66 31.57 -11.27 7.57
CA ASP A 66 32.93 -10.81 7.81
C ASP A 66 33.23 -9.63 6.86
N ASP A 67 32.55 -8.47 7.00
CA ASP A 67 32.77 -7.33 6.06
C ASP A 67 32.42 -5.94 6.64
N ASP A 68 32.26 -5.78 7.97
CA ASP A 68 31.99 -4.46 8.59
C ASP A 68 33.14 -3.91 9.46
N ASP A 69 34.28 -4.60 9.53
CA ASP A 69 35.40 -4.25 10.42
C ASP A 69 36.55 -3.43 9.78
N GLU A 70 36.42 -2.91 8.55
CA GLU A 70 37.52 -2.14 7.90
C GLU A 70 37.42 -0.61 8.06
N TRP A 71 36.29 -0.04 8.52
CA TRP A 71 36.10 1.42 8.54
C TRP A 71 36.44 2.09 9.88
N ARG A 72 37.35 1.52 10.67
CA ARG A 72 37.91 2.21 11.84
C ARG A 72 39.40 1.97 11.92
N TYR A 73 40.14 3.08 11.90
CA TYR A 73 41.60 3.20 12.03
C TYR A 73 42.41 3.02 10.73
N HIS A 74 42.24 3.91 9.75
CA HIS A 74 43.26 4.88 9.32
C HIS A 74 42.82 5.63 8.06
#